data_AF-A0A1G9TGG4-F1
#
_entry.id   AF-A0A1G9TGG4-F1
#
_cell.length_a   1.000
_cell.length_b   1.000
_cell.length_c   1.000
_cell.angle_alpha   90.00
_cell.angle_beta   90.00
_cell.angle_gamma   90.00
#
_symmetry.space_group_name_H-M   'P 1'
#
loop_
_entity.id
_entity.type
_entity.pdbx_description
1 polymer ?
#
loop_
_entity_poly.entity_id
_entity_poly.type
_entity_poly.pdbx_seq_one_letter_code
_entity_poly.pdbx_strand_id
1 'polypeptide(L)' 'MRIAADAVRDDHACPVEAISSAYLGFAGGDAGIALRCAIADALSDLMEAERRTRERSRLISRGYVRGAPESGHSPAS' A
#
# COMPACT_ATOMS: atom_id res chain seq x y z
N MET A 1 33.96 8.73 1.70
CA MET A 1 32.80 8.37 2.54
C MET A 1 32.19 9.66 3.10
N ARG A 2 31.22 10.24 2.39
CA ARG A 2 30.58 11.51 2.80
C ARG A 2 29.14 11.66 2.28
N ILE A 3 28.41 10.55 2.18
CA ILE A 3 27.03 10.47 1.65
C ILE A 3 26.02 10.13 2.77
N ALA A 4 26.35 10.46 4.03
CA ALA A 4 25.53 10.05 5.19
C ALA A 4 25.05 11.22 6.07
N ALA A 5 25.39 12.48 5.74
CA ALA A 5 25.04 13.63 6.57
C ALA A 5 23.89 14.50 6.00
N ASP A 6 23.51 14.28 4.74
CA ASP A 6 22.48 15.08 4.06
C ASP A 6 21.07 14.46 4.18
N ALA A 7 20.99 13.14 4.40
CA ALA A 7 19.72 12.40 4.42
C ALA A 7 18.86 12.59 5.69
N VAL A 8 19.37 13.29 6.71
CA VAL A 8 18.69 13.47 8.01
C VAL A 8 18.16 14.90 8.20
N ARG A 9 18.38 15.81 7.25
CA ARG A 9 18.06 17.24 7.42
C ARG A 9 16.85 17.72 6.63
N ASP A 10 15.87 16.85 6.41
CA ASP A 10 14.56 17.30 5.95
C ASP A 10 13.41 16.56 6.66
N ASP A 11 13.43 16.63 7.99
CA ASP A 11 12.37 16.11 8.86
C ASP A 11 11.12 17.02 8.87
N HIS A 12 11.12 18.09 8.05
CA HIS A 12 10.03 19.07 7.95
C HIS A 12 9.62 19.45 6.52
N ALA A 13 10.26 18.93 5.47
CA ALA A 13 9.70 19.02 4.13
C ALA A 13 8.29 18.44 4.19
N CYS A 14 7.33 19.19 3.65
CA CYS A 14 6.00 18.66 3.47
C CYS A 14 6.18 17.32 2.73
N PRO A 15 5.61 16.19 3.20
CA PRO A 15 5.83 14.89 2.59
C PRO A 15 5.54 14.90 1.08
N VAL A 16 4.64 15.79 0.65
CA VAL A 16 4.34 16.07 -0.76
C VAL A 16 5.52 16.65 -1.53
N GLU A 17 6.30 17.55 -0.93
CA GLU A 17 7.49 18.16 -1.54
C GLU A 17 8.63 17.16 -1.68
N ALA A 18 8.82 16.29 -0.68
CA ALA A 18 9.80 15.20 -0.75
C ALA A 18 9.44 14.19 -1.85
N ILE A 19 8.17 13.78 -1.91
CA ILE A 19 7.68 12.84 -2.94
C ILE A 19 7.77 13.46 -4.34
N SER A 20 7.33 14.72 -4.51
CA SER A 20 7.38 15.39 -5.81
C SER A 20 8.81 15.62 -6.29
N SER A 21 9.74 15.95 -5.39
CA SER A 21 11.16 16.09 -5.71
C SER A 21 11.78 14.76 -6.15
N ALA A 22 11.40 13.64 -5.55
CA ALA A 22 11.86 12.32 -5.96
C ALA A 22 11.43 11.97 -7.39
N TYR A 23 10.16 12.26 -7.74
CA TYR A 23 9.63 12.03 -9.08
C TYR A 23 10.23 12.98 -10.13
N LEU A 24 10.48 14.24 -9.76
CA LEU A 24 11.20 15.19 -10.62
C LEU A 24 12.65 14.76 -10.87
N GLY A 25 13.34 14.28 -9.83
CA GLY A 25 14.68 13.72 -9.96
C GLY A 25 14.71 12.51 -10.87
N PHE A 26 13.74 11.60 -10.73
CA PHE A 26 13.58 10.44 -11.62
C PHE A 26 13.34 10.84 -13.08
N ALA A 27 12.53 11.87 -13.31
CA ALA A 27 12.20 12.37 -14.64
C ALA A 27 13.28 13.29 -15.25
N GLY A 28 14.44 13.45 -14.60
CA GLY A 28 15.49 14.36 -15.07
C GLY A 28 15.07 15.84 -15.08
N GLY A 29 14.13 16.23 -14.22
CA GLY A 29 13.57 17.57 -14.14
C GLY A 29 12.36 17.82 -15.03
N ASP A 30 11.92 16.84 -15.83
CA ASP A 30 10.69 16.95 -16.62
C ASP A 30 9.45 16.76 -15.73
N ALA A 31 8.80 17.87 -15.38
CA ALA A 31 7.60 17.86 -14.55
C ALA A 31 6.42 17.09 -15.17
N GLY A 32 6.32 17.04 -16.50
CA GLY A 32 5.25 16.32 -17.19
C GLY A 32 5.44 14.80 -17.16
N ILE A 33 6.67 14.32 -17.23
CA ILE A 33 7.00 12.90 -17.03
C ILE A 33 6.83 12.55 -15.55
N ALA A 34 7.37 13.37 -14.63
CA ALA A 34 7.24 13.17 -13.19
C ALA A 34 5.78 13.04 -12.75
N LEU A 35 4.91 13.94 -13.22
CA LEU A 35 3.49 13.92 -12.89
C LEU A 35 2.78 12.67 -13.44
N ARG A 36 3.06 12.29 -14.69
CA ARG A 36 2.47 11.07 -15.27
C ARG A 36 2.91 9.81 -14.53
N CYS A 37 4.18 9.74 -14.11
CA CYS A 37 4.69 8.63 -13.31
C CYS A 37 4.03 8.59 -11.92
N ALA A 38 3.94 9.72 -11.22
CA ALA A 38 3.29 9.78 -9.90
C ALA A 38 1.81 9.39 -9.96
N ILE A 39 1.08 9.81 -11.00
CA ILE A 39 -0.32 9.40 -11.21
C ILE A 39 -0.43 7.91 -11.50
N ALA A 40 0.45 7.36 -12.36
CA ALA A 40 0.43 5.94 -12.68
C ALA A 40 0.72 5.05 -11.46
N ASP A 41 1.65 5.48 -10.61
CA ASP A 41 1.98 4.81 -9.34
C ASP A 41 0.79 4.85 -8.38
N ALA A 42 0.21 6.03 -8.14
CA ALA A 42 -0.97 6.17 -7.28
C ALA A 42 -2.19 5.36 -7.76
N LEU A 43 -2.40 5.27 -9.08
CA LEU A 43 -3.46 4.42 -9.65
C LEU A 43 -3.14 2.93 -9.49
N SER A 44 -1.88 2.53 -9.60
CA SER A 44 -1.45 1.15 -9.37
C SER A 44 -1.64 0.75 -7.90
N ASP A 45 -1.24 1.62 -6.97
CA ASP A 45 -1.46 1.46 -5.54
C ASP A 45 -2.95 1.36 -5.20
N LEU A 46 -3.79 2.20 -5.82
CA LEU A 46 -5.24 2.12 -5.67
C LEU A 46 -5.77 0.78 -6.19
N MET A 47 -5.35 0.34 -7.38
CA MET A 47 -5.76 -0.95 -7.94
C MET A 47 -5.30 -2.14 -7.09
N GLU A 48 -4.10 -2.08 -6.51
CA GLU A 48 -3.59 -3.09 -5.59
C GLU A 48 -4.39 -3.11 -4.28
N ALA A 49 -4.68 -1.94 -3.72
CA ALA A 49 -5.51 -1.78 -2.53
C ALA A 49 -6.95 -2.27 -2.77
N GLU A 50 -7.53 -1.96 -3.94
CA GLU A 50 -8.84 -2.46 -4.36
C GLU A 50 -8.83 -3.98 -4.53
N ARG A 51 -7.77 -4.55 -5.12
CA ARG A 51 -7.63 -6.00 -5.29
C ARG A 51 -7.61 -6.70 -3.94
N ARG A 52 -6.81 -6.21 -2.98
CA ARG A 52 -6.81 -6.71 -1.60
C ARG A 52 -8.18 -6.61 -0.95
N THR A 53 -8.91 -5.53 -1.19
CA THR A 53 -10.25 -5.32 -0.62
C THR A 53 -11.29 -6.27 -1.22
N ARG A 54 -11.27 -6.47 -2.55
CA ARG A 54 -12.16 -7.43 -3.23
C ARG A 54 -11.87 -8.88 -2.82
N GLU A 55 -10.61 -9.22 -2.60
CA GLU A 55 -10.21 -10.53 -2.06
C GLU A 55 -10.69 -10.71 -0.62
N ARG A 56 -10.57 -9.67 0.21
CA ARG A 56 -11.05 -9.67 1.61
C ARG A 56 -12.57 -9.76 1.72
N SER A 57 -13.33 -9.08 0.87
CA SER A 57 -14.80 -9.16 0.83
C SER A 57 -15.31 -10.49 0.26
N ARG A 58 -14.58 -11.12 -0.67
CA ARG A 58 -14.87 -12.47 -1.16
C ARG A 58 -14.67 -13.52 -0.07
N LEU A 59 -13.69 -13.36 0.81
CA LEU A 59 -13.48 -14.26 1.96
C LEU A 59 -14.57 -14.13 3.03
N ILE A 60 -15.14 -12.94 3.23
CA ILE A 60 -16.26 -12.71 4.17
C ILE A 60 -17.55 -13.38 3.67
N SER A 61 -17.82 -13.32 2.37
CA SER A 61 -19.04 -13.87 1.75
C SER A 61 -18.97 -15.37 1.47
N ARG A 62 -17.78 -15.98 1.47
CA ARG A 62 -17.60 -17.45 1.28
C ARG A 62 -17.62 -18.26 2.58
N GLY A 63 -17.98 -17.63 3.69
CA GLY A 63 -18.04 -18.27 4.99
C GLY A 63 -16.67 -18.38 5.62
N TYR A 64 -16.53 -17.69 6.75
CA TYR A 64 -15.53 -17.98 7.77
C TYR A 64 -15.82 -19.38 8.37
N VAL A 65 -15.75 -20.44 7.55
CA VAL A 65 -15.83 -21.85 7.95
C VAL A 65 -14.42 -22.29 8.35
N ARG A 66 -13.91 -21.69 9.42
CA ARG A 66 -12.88 -22.32 10.23
C ARG A 66 -13.04 -21.83 11.66
N GLY A 67 -13.90 -22.53 12.39
CA GLY A 67 -14.14 -22.22 13.80
C GLY A 67 -15.27 -22.98 14.47
N ALA A 68 -15.99 -23.89 13.80
CA ALA A 68 -16.81 -24.87 14.51
C ALA A 68 -16.02 -26.18 14.62
N PRO A 69 -15.43 -26.51 15.78
CA PRO A 69 -15.28 -27.91 16.13
C PRO A 69 -16.70 -28.47 16.31
N GLU A 70 -17.28 -28.97 15.23
CA GLU A 70 -18.25 -30.05 15.33
C GLU A 70 -17.53 -31.26 15.92
N SER A 71 -17.61 -31.42 17.23
CA SER A 71 -17.55 -32.75 17.82
C SER A 71 -18.71 -32.82 18.78
N GLY A 72 -19.85 -33.24 18.22
CA GLY A 72 -20.96 -33.72 19.01
C GLY A 72 -20.46 -34.84 19.93
N HIS A 73 -20.53 -34.58 21.23
CA HIS A 73 -20.64 -35.63 22.22
C HIS A 73 -21.78 -35.24 23.16
N SER A 74 -22.99 -35.60 22.73
CA SER A 74 -24.11 -35.81 23.63
C SER A 74 -24.30 -37.32 23.75
N PRO A 75 -24.18 -37.88 24.95
CA PRO A 75 -25.05 -38.95 25.34
C PRO A 75 -25.85 -38.49 26.55
N ALA A 76 -27.15 -38.33 26.32
CA ALA A 76 -28.14 -38.36 27.37
C ALA A 76 -28.15 -39.76 28.00
N SER A 77 -27.84 -39.86 29.30
CA SER A 77 -28.62 -40.54 30.35
C SER A 77 -27.84 -40.52 31.66
#